data_AF-A0A9X7V4J2-F1
#
_entry.id   AF-A0A9X7V4J2-F1
#
_cell.length_a   1.000
_cell.length_b   1.000
_cell.length_c   1.000
_cell.angle_alpha   90.00
_cell.angle_beta   90.00
_cell.angle_gamma   90.00
#
_symmetry.space_group_name_H-M   'P 1'
#
loop_
_entity.id
_entity.type
_entity.pdbx_description
1 polymer ?
#
loop_
_entity_poly.entity_id
_entity_poly.type
_entity_poly.pdbx_seq_one_letter_code
_entity_poly.pdbx_strand_id
1 'polypeptide(L)'
;MNRQDSTWPGTGRDDHQAGPRAAGQRGRGLMPGQLLWLVLLMAVLGQASADPLRFSLIETARSTGTGEFRLNRSGWAEPETVSHVVVLIEHADARLLFGTGLGRQVDAQLAAELPWRPRRYARVWPVRDQLERAGIAVDRILLSSPRWDQASGLADFPELPVLASRASLDYLGRATPPAVLPSQFRHAVNWTVLAFDDGPFDGYAMSADLFGDGSVVLVPLAEHGALGLFLTVADGRRFFFSGDTLGRATPADEAGGRSGLRLQAAAGLYPRWVE
;
A
#
# COMPACT_ATOMS: atom_id res chain seq x y z
N MET A 1 33.67 9.20 84.37
CA MET A 1 34.61 8.08 84.57
C MET A 1 35.64 8.15 83.45
N ASN A 2 36.88 8.57 83.77
CA ASN A 2 38.13 8.62 82.97
C ASN A 2 38.12 9.32 81.60
N ARG A 3 39.10 10.11 81.16
CA ARG A 3 40.27 10.90 81.63
C ARG A 3 40.81 11.48 80.28
N GLN A 4 41.01 12.79 80.10
CA GLN A 4 42.31 13.49 80.19
C GLN A 4 43.37 12.94 79.19
N ASP A 5 44.10 13.68 78.36
CA ASP A 5 44.58 15.08 78.42
C ASP A 5 45.26 15.51 77.09
N SER A 6 45.52 16.83 76.99
CA SER A 6 46.69 17.52 76.37
C SER A 6 46.82 17.58 74.82
N THR A 7 47.19 18.67 74.13
CA THR A 7 47.78 19.99 74.48
C THR A 7 47.75 20.92 73.23
N TRP A 8 47.73 22.23 73.47
CA TRP A 8 47.79 23.39 72.54
C TRP A 8 49.23 23.67 71.98
N PRO A 9 49.57 24.85 71.37
CA PRO A 9 49.24 25.32 70.00
C PRO A 9 50.49 25.87 69.24
N GLY A 10 50.31 26.30 67.98
CA GLY A 10 51.37 26.97 67.21
C GLY A 10 50.83 28.10 66.33
N THR A 11 51.03 29.33 66.77
CA THR A 11 50.79 30.59 66.04
C THR A 11 51.91 30.84 65.02
N GLY A 12 51.55 31.21 63.80
CA GLY A 12 52.48 31.71 62.79
C GLY A 12 51.75 32.59 61.78
N ARG A 13 51.87 33.90 61.97
CA ARG A 13 51.43 34.96 61.07
C ARG A 13 52.62 35.27 60.17
N ASP A 14 52.44 35.22 58.84
CA ASP A 14 53.31 35.88 57.88
C ASP A 14 52.45 36.43 56.73
N ASP A 15 52.24 37.75 56.78
CA ASP A 15 51.86 38.57 55.64
C ASP A 15 53.16 38.94 54.91
N HIS A 16 53.32 38.60 53.63
CA HIS A 16 54.16 39.37 52.70
C HIS A 16 53.75 39.17 51.23
N GLN A 17 53.23 40.27 50.67
CA GLN A 17 53.32 40.80 49.31
C GLN A 17 54.02 39.96 48.21
N ALA A 18 53.40 39.87 47.02
CA ALA A 18 53.87 40.52 45.78
C ALA A 18 53.15 40.05 44.50
N GLY A 19 52.85 40.98 43.59
CA GLY A 19 53.04 40.77 42.15
C GLY A 19 51.83 40.41 41.26
N PRO A 20 51.95 40.55 39.92
CA PRO A 20 50.97 41.32 39.12
C PRO A 20 50.14 40.54 38.07
N ARG A 21 49.10 41.22 37.58
CA ARG A 21 48.33 41.08 36.31
C ARG A 21 48.48 39.78 35.49
N ALA A 22 47.35 39.12 35.22
CA ALA A 22 47.11 38.43 33.94
C ALA A 22 45.61 38.43 33.58
N ALA A 23 45.29 38.94 32.38
CA ALA A 23 43.97 38.92 31.79
C ALA A 23 43.61 37.49 31.36
N GLY A 24 42.53 36.93 31.93
CA GLY A 24 41.98 35.63 31.55
C GLY A 24 40.91 35.77 30.48
N GLN A 25 41.19 35.22 29.30
CA GLN A 25 40.34 35.20 28.13
C GLN A 25 39.33 34.03 28.23
N ARG A 26 38.04 34.37 28.10
CA ARG A 26 36.91 33.61 27.52
C ARG A 26 36.65 32.16 27.96
N GLY A 27 35.47 31.97 28.56
CA GLY A 27 34.61 30.81 28.37
C GLY A 27 33.17 31.27 28.19
N ARG A 28 32.76 31.62 26.95
CA ARG A 28 31.32 31.82 26.65
C ARG A 28 30.70 30.43 26.54
N GLY A 29 30.17 29.92 27.66
CA GLY A 29 29.24 28.80 27.63
C GLY A 29 28.00 29.18 26.82
N LEU A 30 27.53 28.27 25.97
CA LEU A 30 26.29 28.42 25.23
C LEU A 30 25.16 28.76 26.24
N MET A 31 24.45 29.86 26.00
CA MET A 31 23.30 30.24 26.82
C MET A 31 22.18 29.18 26.63
N PRO A 32 21.40 28.84 27.68
CA PRO A 32 20.36 27.81 27.60
C PRO A 32 19.31 28.05 26.50
N GLY A 33 19.13 29.31 26.06
CA GLY A 33 18.30 29.65 24.90
C GLY A 33 18.84 29.15 23.55
N GLN A 34 20.15 28.97 23.39
CA GLN A 34 20.77 28.49 22.14
C GLN A 34 20.61 26.97 21.96
N LEU A 35 20.53 26.21 23.06
CA LEU A 35 20.16 24.79 23.03
C LEU A 35 18.69 24.58 22.65
N LEU A 36 17.80 25.47 23.09
CA LEU A 36 16.38 25.39 22.74
C LEU A 36 16.14 25.62 21.24
N TRP A 37 16.90 26.54 20.62
CA TRP A 37 16.87 26.77 19.18
C TRP A 37 17.46 25.60 18.37
N LEU A 38 18.49 24.91 18.86
CA LEU A 38 19.04 23.72 18.21
C LEU A 38 18.07 22.53 18.23
N VAL A 39 17.31 22.35 19.32
CA VAL A 39 16.27 21.31 19.39
C VAL A 39 15.08 21.67 18.48
N LEU A 40 14.69 22.94 18.39
CA LEU A 40 13.64 23.38 17.45
C LEU A 40 14.10 23.30 15.98
N LEU A 41 15.36 23.55 15.68
CA LEU A 41 15.91 23.45 14.32
C LEU A 41 16.05 21.97 13.88
N MET A 42 16.39 21.07 14.80
CA MET A 42 16.39 19.62 14.57
C MET A 42 14.97 19.05 14.40
N ALA A 43 13.95 19.66 15.02
CA ALA A 43 12.55 19.27 14.84
C ALA A 43 11.97 19.71 13.48
N VAL A 44 12.57 20.70 12.82
CA VAL A 44 12.18 21.15 11.46
C VAL A 44 12.98 20.43 10.36
N LEU A 45 14.14 19.86 10.69
CA LEU A 45 14.97 19.07 9.76
C LEU A 45 14.63 17.57 9.73
N GLY A 46 13.71 17.12 10.60
CA GLY A 46 13.02 15.85 10.44
C GLY A 46 11.99 15.92 9.31
N GLN A 47 12.39 16.35 8.12
CA GLN A 47 11.63 16.00 6.93
C GLN A 47 11.76 14.49 6.83
N ALA A 48 10.71 13.79 7.25
CA ALA A 48 10.48 12.44 6.80
C ALA A 48 10.62 12.49 5.27
N SER A 49 11.74 11.98 4.77
CA SER A 49 11.79 11.46 3.42
C SER A 49 10.81 10.30 3.44
N ALA A 50 9.53 10.58 3.25
CA ALA A 50 8.58 9.56 2.85
C ALA A 50 9.16 9.06 1.53
N ASP A 51 9.68 7.82 1.52
CA ASP A 51 10.18 7.25 0.29
C ASP A 51 9.08 7.39 -0.76
N PRO A 52 9.40 8.00 -1.91
CA PRO A 52 8.39 8.37 -2.88
C PRO A 52 7.64 7.12 -3.33
N LEU A 53 6.31 7.22 -3.39
CA LEU A 53 5.47 6.11 -3.83
C LEU A 53 5.93 5.62 -5.19
N ARG A 54 6.08 4.30 -5.31
CA ARG A 54 6.22 3.64 -6.60
C ARG A 54 5.31 2.45 -6.75
N PHE A 55 4.95 2.14 -7.98
CA PHE A 55 4.14 0.96 -8.26
C PHE A 55 4.54 0.28 -9.57
N SER A 56 4.14 -0.98 -9.70
CA SER A 56 4.36 -1.80 -10.90
C SER A 56 3.14 -2.69 -11.15
N LEU A 57 2.87 -2.97 -12.42
CA LEU A 57 1.79 -3.87 -12.81
C LEU A 57 2.32 -5.29 -13.01
N ILE A 58 1.69 -6.26 -12.37
CA ILE A 58 2.04 -7.68 -12.52
C ILE A 58 0.91 -8.37 -13.28
N GLU A 59 1.23 -8.88 -14.47
CA GLU A 59 0.30 -9.68 -15.26
C GLU A 59 0.18 -11.08 -14.66
N THR A 60 -1.04 -11.47 -14.27
CA THR A 60 -1.33 -12.77 -13.65
C THR A 60 -1.92 -13.78 -14.62
N ALA A 61 -2.55 -13.32 -15.70
CA ALA A 61 -3.05 -14.18 -16.76
C ALA A 61 -3.44 -13.37 -17.99
N ARG A 62 -3.63 -14.07 -19.11
CA ARG A 62 -4.35 -13.54 -20.26
C ARG A 62 -5.56 -14.41 -20.53
N SER A 63 -6.72 -13.77 -20.67
CA SER A 63 -7.94 -14.43 -21.14
C SER A 63 -8.38 -13.92 -22.48
N THR A 64 -8.90 -14.81 -23.30
CA THR A 64 -9.70 -14.44 -24.47
C THR A 64 -11.04 -13.93 -23.95
N GLY A 65 -11.40 -12.68 -24.26
CA GLY A 65 -12.56 -12.00 -23.70
C GLY A 65 -13.88 -12.79 -23.81
N THR A 66 -14.83 -12.50 -22.93
CA THR A 66 -16.16 -13.12 -22.90
C THR A 66 -17.14 -12.61 -23.96
N GLY A 67 -16.74 -11.69 -24.83
CA GLY A 67 -17.65 -11.21 -25.87
C GLY A 67 -17.95 -12.33 -26.88
N GLU A 68 -19.21 -12.76 -26.94
CA GLU A 68 -19.85 -12.83 -28.27
C GLU A 68 -19.40 -11.58 -29.03
N PHE A 69 -18.96 -11.74 -30.27
CA PHE A 69 -18.51 -10.64 -31.14
C PHE A 69 -19.10 -9.29 -30.70
N ARG A 70 -18.27 -8.35 -30.25
CA ARG A 70 -18.81 -7.03 -29.85
C ARG A 70 -19.32 -6.37 -31.12
N LEU A 71 -20.64 -6.16 -31.21
CA LEU A 71 -21.20 -5.26 -32.21
C LEU A 71 -20.79 -3.84 -31.83
N ASN A 72 -19.81 -3.30 -32.53
CA ASN A 72 -19.47 -1.89 -32.45
C ASN A 72 -20.11 -1.15 -33.64
N ARG A 73 -20.00 0.18 -33.67
CA ARG A 73 -20.51 1.00 -34.79
C ARG A 73 -19.93 0.62 -36.17
N SER A 74 -18.85 -0.16 -36.22
CA SER A 74 -18.15 -0.63 -37.42
C SER A 74 -18.33 -2.13 -37.73
N GLY A 75 -19.18 -2.85 -36.98
CA GLY A 75 -19.47 -4.27 -37.21
C GLY A 75 -19.07 -5.20 -36.06
N TRP A 76 -18.94 -6.49 -36.38
CA TRP A 76 -18.52 -7.52 -35.44
C TRP A 76 -17.00 -7.42 -35.17
N ALA A 77 -16.62 -7.24 -33.91
CA ALA A 77 -15.22 -7.24 -33.49
C ALA A 77 -14.80 -8.58 -32.89
N GLU A 78 -13.58 -9.02 -33.21
CA GLU A 78 -12.96 -10.20 -32.59
C GLU A 78 -12.89 -10.05 -31.05
N PRO A 79 -12.97 -11.15 -30.29
CA PRO A 79 -12.82 -11.11 -28.84
C PRO A 79 -11.44 -10.57 -28.46
N GLU A 80 -11.41 -9.42 -27.77
CA GLU A 80 -10.18 -8.80 -27.29
C GLU A 80 -9.48 -9.72 -26.25
N THR A 81 -8.15 -9.78 -26.32
CA THR A 81 -7.36 -10.43 -25.26
C THR A 81 -7.33 -9.50 -24.05
N VAL A 82 -7.83 -9.99 -22.92
CA VAL A 82 -7.87 -9.27 -21.65
C VAL A 82 -6.71 -9.75 -20.77
N SER A 83 -5.81 -8.84 -20.43
CA SER A 83 -4.76 -9.06 -19.44
C SER A 83 -5.31 -8.85 -18.03
N HIS A 84 -5.15 -9.87 -17.18
CA HIS A 84 -5.45 -9.83 -15.76
C HIS A 84 -4.22 -9.28 -15.05
N VAL A 85 -4.32 -8.10 -14.45
CA VAL A 85 -3.19 -7.41 -13.81
C VAL A 85 -3.51 -7.10 -12.35
N VAL A 86 -2.49 -7.14 -11.52
CA VAL A 86 -2.52 -6.64 -10.13
C VAL A 86 -1.51 -5.53 -9.97
N VAL A 87 -1.65 -4.71 -8.93
CA VAL A 87 -0.72 -3.59 -8.67
C VAL A 87 0.14 -3.92 -7.46
N LEU A 88 1.45 -3.99 -7.67
CA LEU A 88 2.45 -4.00 -6.61
C LEU A 88 2.80 -2.56 -6.27
N ILE A 89 2.69 -2.19 -5.00
CA ILE A 89 2.88 -0.83 -4.50
C ILE A 89 3.98 -0.86 -3.46
N GLU A 90 4.93 0.05 -3.55
CA GLU A 90 5.90 0.33 -2.49
C GLU A 90 5.74 1.78 -2.05
N HIS A 91 5.58 1.97 -0.75
CA HIS A 91 5.50 3.28 -0.12
C HIS A 91 6.09 3.17 1.28
N ALA A 92 7.05 4.05 1.60
CA ALA A 92 7.84 3.94 2.83
C ALA A 92 8.38 2.50 3.00
N ASP A 93 8.28 1.93 4.21
CA ASP A 93 8.70 0.57 4.51
C ASP A 93 7.63 -0.49 4.19
N ALA A 94 6.54 -0.13 3.49
CA ALA A 94 5.42 -1.02 3.22
C ALA A 94 5.32 -1.41 1.74
N ARG A 95 5.07 -2.69 1.51
CA ARG A 95 4.76 -3.28 0.21
C ARG A 95 3.35 -3.85 0.19
N LEU A 96 2.51 -3.31 -0.67
CA LEU A 96 1.09 -3.66 -0.77
C LEU A 96 0.83 -4.34 -2.11
N LEU A 97 -0.15 -5.24 -2.12
CA LEU A 97 -0.67 -5.82 -3.35
C LEU A 97 -2.16 -5.49 -3.52
N PHE A 98 -2.52 -4.76 -4.58
CA PHE A 98 -3.91 -4.50 -4.92
C PHE A 98 -4.45 -5.57 -5.87
N GLY A 99 -5.33 -6.41 -5.33
CA GLY A 99 -5.84 -7.62 -6.00
C GLY A 99 -4.83 -8.77 -6.00
N THR A 100 -5.29 -9.97 -6.37
CA THR A 100 -4.43 -11.16 -6.49
C THR A 100 -4.53 -11.85 -7.85
N GLY A 101 -5.50 -11.44 -8.66
CA GLY A 101 -5.72 -11.96 -10.01
C GLY A 101 -5.95 -13.47 -10.01
N LEU A 102 -5.47 -14.14 -11.06
CA LEU A 102 -5.54 -15.59 -11.18
C LEU A 102 -4.36 -16.27 -10.47
N GLY A 103 -4.68 -17.16 -9.53
CA GLY A 103 -3.72 -17.85 -8.66
C GLY A 103 -3.35 -19.26 -9.10
N ARG A 104 -2.45 -19.90 -8.35
CA ARG A 104 -2.00 -21.29 -8.58
C ARG A 104 -3.17 -22.29 -8.64
N GLN A 105 -4.24 -21.99 -7.92
CA GLN A 105 -5.39 -22.88 -7.73
C GLN A 105 -6.59 -22.55 -8.61
N VAL A 106 -6.51 -21.55 -9.52
CA VAL A 106 -7.65 -21.12 -10.37
C VAL A 106 -8.30 -22.29 -11.11
N ASP A 107 -7.47 -23.21 -11.58
CA ASP A 107 -7.85 -24.40 -12.32
C ASP A 107 -8.74 -25.35 -11.50
N ALA A 108 -8.32 -25.62 -10.27
CA ALA A 108 -9.04 -26.48 -9.34
C ALA A 108 -10.30 -25.78 -8.81
N GLN A 109 -10.22 -24.47 -8.54
CA GLN A 109 -11.35 -23.66 -8.08
C GLN A 109 -12.48 -23.68 -9.12
N LEU A 110 -12.15 -23.46 -10.39
CA LEU A 110 -13.13 -23.54 -11.48
C LEU A 110 -13.66 -24.95 -11.72
N ALA A 111 -12.81 -25.97 -11.66
CA ALA A 111 -13.23 -27.35 -11.86
C ALA A 111 -14.19 -27.84 -10.77
N ALA A 112 -13.99 -27.39 -9.53
CA ALA A 112 -14.86 -27.76 -8.41
C ALA A 112 -16.29 -27.24 -8.62
N GLU A 113 -16.41 -25.97 -9.03
CA GLU A 113 -17.69 -25.25 -8.99
C GLU A 113 -18.36 -25.11 -10.36
N LEU A 114 -17.56 -25.15 -11.44
CA LEU A 114 -17.98 -24.94 -12.83
C LEU A 114 -17.28 -25.93 -13.79
N PRO A 115 -17.38 -27.26 -13.57
CA PRO A 115 -16.67 -28.26 -14.38
C PRO A 115 -17.06 -28.26 -15.87
N TRP A 116 -18.25 -27.75 -16.20
CA TRP A 116 -18.76 -27.62 -17.56
C TRP A 116 -18.26 -26.35 -18.30
N ARG A 117 -17.63 -25.41 -17.59
CA ARG A 117 -17.24 -24.12 -18.17
C ARG A 117 -15.84 -24.23 -18.79
N PRO A 118 -15.67 -23.97 -20.10
CA PRO A 118 -14.36 -24.01 -20.72
C PRO A 118 -13.47 -22.92 -20.14
N ARG A 119 -12.20 -23.26 -19.91
CA ARG A 119 -11.20 -22.28 -19.46
C ARG A 119 -10.91 -21.33 -20.61
N ARG A 120 -11.00 -20.03 -20.31
CA ARG A 120 -10.78 -18.96 -21.28
C ARG A 120 -9.50 -18.15 -21.01
N TYR A 121 -8.76 -18.51 -19.97
CA TYR A 121 -7.40 -18.03 -19.78
C TYR A 121 -6.42 -19.03 -20.39
N ALA A 122 -5.40 -18.50 -21.06
CA ALA A 122 -4.42 -19.33 -21.76
C ALA A 122 -3.36 -19.85 -20.78
N ARG A 123 -2.58 -18.92 -20.24
CA ARG A 123 -1.55 -19.20 -19.23
C ARG A 123 -1.77 -18.28 -18.04
N VAL A 124 -1.52 -18.84 -16.86
CA VAL A 124 -1.57 -18.15 -15.57
C VAL A 124 -0.12 -18.01 -15.08
N TRP A 125 0.21 -16.83 -14.60
CA TRP A 125 1.46 -16.48 -13.96
C TRP A 125 1.12 -15.96 -12.57
N PRO A 126 0.88 -16.84 -11.58
CA PRO A 126 0.45 -16.40 -10.25
C PRO A 126 1.40 -15.33 -9.70
N VAL A 127 0.85 -14.23 -9.18
CA VAL A 127 1.67 -13.13 -8.63
C VAL A 127 2.62 -13.62 -7.54
N ARG A 128 2.18 -14.59 -6.72
CA ARG A 128 3.03 -15.26 -5.72
C ARG A 128 4.32 -15.82 -6.32
N ASP A 129 4.23 -16.56 -7.43
CA ASP A 129 5.40 -17.17 -8.09
C ASP A 129 6.35 -16.12 -8.66
N GLN A 130 5.80 -15.01 -9.14
CA GLN A 130 6.59 -13.90 -9.70
C GLN A 130 7.34 -13.16 -8.58
N LEU A 131 6.69 -12.90 -7.45
CA LEU A 131 7.29 -12.26 -6.28
C LEU A 131 8.35 -13.14 -5.62
N GLU A 132 8.08 -14.44 -5.43
CA GLU A 132 9.05 -15.40 -4.87
C GLU A 132 10.32 -15.47 -5.74
N ARG A 133 10.16 -15.55 -7.07
CA ARG A 133 11.29 -15.57 -8.01
C ARG A 133 12.12 -14.28 -7.95
N ALA A 134 11.48 -13.16 -7.65
CA ALA A 134 12.12 -11.85 -7.52
C ALA A 134 12.71 -11.61 -6.11
N GLY A 135 12.44 -12.47 -5.13
CA GLY A 135 12.81 -12.24 -3.74
C GLY A 135 12.07 -11.06 -3.09
N ILE A 136 10.86 -10.74 -3.58
CA ILE A 136 10.04 -9.64 -3.05
C ILE A 136 9.01 -10.21 -2.07
N ALA A 137 9.05 -9.71 -0.83
CA ALA A 137 7.99 -9.91 0.16
C ALA A 137 6.96 -8.78 0.06
N VAL A 138 5.70 -9.08 0.36
CA VAL A 138 4.61 -8.10 0.49
C VAL A 138 4.00 -8.22 1.88
N ASP A 139 3.56 -7.10 2.44
CA ASP A 139 3.11 -7.04 3.84
C ASP A 139 1.61 -7.29 4.00
N ARG A 140 0.84 -6.95 2.97
CA ARG A 140 -0.63 -7.07 2.99
C ARG A 140 -1.24 -6.99 1.60
N ILE A 141 -2.47 -7.49 1.51
CA ILE A 141 -3.28 -7.45 0.30
C ILE A 141 -4.42 -6.46 0.49
N LEU A 142 -4.67 -5.63 -0.53
CA LEU A 142 -5.88 -4.83 -0.66
C LEU A 142 -6.81 -5.60 -1.60
N LEU A 143 -7.93 -6.13 -1.08
CA LEU A 143 -8.87 -6.91 -1.87
C LEU A 143 -9.62 -6.02 -2.85
N SER A 144 -9.15 -6.00 -4.10
CA SER A 144 -9.74 -5.19 -5.18
C SER A 144 -11.19 -5.57 -5.48
N SER A 145 -11.50 -6.87 -5.48
CA SER A 145 -12.85 -7.43 -5.62
C SER A 145 -12.83 -8.88 -5.13
N PRO A 146 -13.89 -9.38 -4.45
CA PRO A 146 -13.99 -10.78 -4.04
C PRO A 146 -14.28 -11.74 -5.21
N ARG A 147 -14.47 -11.22 -6.42
CA ARG A 147 -14.79 -12.03 -7.59
C ARG A 147 -13.69 -13.00 -7.97
N TRP A 148 -14.08 -14.08 -8.62
CA TRP A 148 -13.17 -15.18 -8.86
C TRP A 148 -11.97 -14.83 -9.74
N ASP A 149 -12.15 -13.92 -10.69
CA ASP A 149 -11.12 -13.44 -11.61
C ASP A 149 -10.17 -12.40 -10.97
N GLN A 150 -10.46 -11.95 -9.75
CA GLN A 150 -9.69 -10.94 -9.02
C GLN A 150 -9.08 -11.46 -7.70
N ALA A 151 -9.73 -12.44 -7.08
CA ALA A 151 -9.38 -13.00 -5.77
C ALA A 151 -8.86 -14.45 -5.82
N SER A 152 -8.67 -15.05 -7.01
CA SER A 152 -8.22 -16.44 -7.11
C SER A 152 -6.85 -16.68 -6.48
N GLY A 153 -5.93 -15.72 -6.62
CA GLY A 153 -4.59 -15.76 -6.02
C GLY A 153 -4.56 -15.58 -4.50
N LEU A 154 -5.69 -15.29 -3.84
CA LEU A 154 -5.71 -15.09 -2.38
C LEU A 154 -5.23 -16.33 -1.63
N ALA A 155 -5.58 -17.52 -2.13
CA ALA A 155 -5.15 -18.80 -1.57
C ALA A 155 -3.63 -19.04 -1.63
N ASP A 156 -2.90 -18.23 -2.39
CA ASP A 156 -1.44 -18.28 -2.48
C ASP A 156 -0.75 -17.41 -1.41
N PHE A 157 -1.51 -16.69 -0.58
CA PHE A 157 -1.02 -15.82 0.51
C PHE A 157 -1.76 -16.04 1.85
N PRO A 158 -1.84 -17.27 2.37
CA PRO A 158 -2.57 -17.56 3.61
C PRO A 158 -2.01 -16.84 4.85
N GLU A 159 -0.77 -16.36 4.79
CA GLU A 159 -0.08 -15.70 5.88
C GLU A 159 -0.36 -14.19 5.98
N LEU A 160 -0.84 -13.56 4.90
CA LEU A 160 -0.94 -12.12 4.83
C LEU A 160 -2.28 -11.58 5.34
N PRO A 161 -2.29 -10.44 6.03
CA PRO A 161 -3.52 -9.70 6.28
C PRO A 161 -4.12 -9.20 4.96
N VAL A 162 -5.45 -9.25 4.87
CA VAL A 162 -6.22 -8.87 3.70
C VAL A 162 -7.20 -7.78 4.08
N LEU A 163 -6.96 -6.57 3.58
CA LEU A 163 -7.84 -5.43 3.77
C LEU A 163 -9.00 -5.53 2.77
N ALA A 164 -10.22 -5.53 3.27
CA ALA A 164 -11.43 -5.63 2.45
C ALA A 164 -12.49 -4.66 2.96
N SER A 165 -13.34 -4.13 2.07
CA SER A 165 -14.49 -3.36 2.53
C SER A 165 -15.50 -4.26 3.22
N ARG A 166 -16.28 -3.71 4.16
CA ARG A 166 -17.42 -4.43 4.74
C ARG A 166 -18.37 -4.95 3.66
N ALA A 167 -18.62 -4.15 2.63
CA ALA A 167 -19.45 -4.56 1.50
C ALA A 167 -18.87 -5.76 0.73
N SER A 168 -17.54 -5.89 0.59
CA SER A 168 -16.91 -7.07 -0.03
C SER A 168 -17.19 -8.32 0.80
N LEU A 169 -17.07 -8.22 2.12
CA LEU A 169 -17.27 -9.33 3.05
C LEU A 169 -18.74 -9.75 3.11
N ASP A 170 -19.67 -8.78 3.11
CA ASP A 170 -21.10 -9.04 3.04
C ASP A 170 -21.47 -9.71 1.70
N TYR A 171 -20.85 -9.27 0.60
CA TYR A 171 -21.04 -9.88 -0.70
C TYR A 171 -20.48 -11.30 -0.76
N LEU A 172 -19.29 -11.55 -0.17
CA LEU A 172 -18.70 -12.89 -0.06
C LEU A 172 -19.67 -13.88 0.61
N GLY A 173 -20.38 -13.46 1.66
CA GLY A 173 -21.33 -14.31 2.38
C GLY A 173 -22.61 -14.69 1.62
N ARG A 174 -22.93 -13.99 0.51
CA ARG A 174 -24.17 -14.20 -0.27
C ARG A 174 -23.94 -14.54 -1.74
N ALA A 175 -22.75 -14.31 -2.26
CA ALA A 175 -22.43 -14.55 -3.66
C ALA A 175 -22.35 -16.05 -3.95
N THR A 176 -22.68 -16.42 -5.18
CA THR A 176 -22.60 -17.79 -5.69
C THR A 176 -21.74 -17.84 -6.96
N PRO A 177 -21.25 -19.02 -7.36
CA PRO A 177 -20.66 -19.20 -8.68
C PRO A 177 -21.62 -18.72 -9.79
N PRO A 178 -21.11 -18.13 -10.88
CA PRO A 178 -19.70 -17.94 -11.19
C PRO A 178 -19.07 -16.66 -10.61
N ALA A 179 -19.80 -15.81 -9.88
CA ALA A 179 -19.26 -14.51 -9.47
C ALA A 179 -18.13 -14.67 -8.44
N VAL A 180 -18.36 -15.50 -7.43
CA VAL A 180 -17.40 -15.86 -6.38
C VAL A 180 -17.38 -17.39 -6.30
N LEU A 181 -16.20 -17.99 -6.25
CA LEU A 181 -16.07 -19.44 -6.11
C LEU A 181 -15.77 -19.77 -4.64
N PRO A 182 -16.62 -20.52 -3.93
CA PRO A 182 -16.37 -20.88 -2.52
C PRO A 182 -15.01 -21.57 -2.29
N SER A 183 -14.51 -22.34 -3.26
CA SER A 183 -13.16 -22.93 -3.23
C SER A 183 -12.02 -21.93 -3.05
N GLN A 184 -12.19 -20.66 -3.42
CA GLN A 184 -11.19 -19.61 -3.24
C GLN A 184 -10.95 -19.28 -1.77
N PHE A 185 -11.94 -19.50 -0.91
CA PHE A 185 -11.94 -19.09 0.49
C PHE A 185 -12.01 -20.28 1.46
N ARG A 186 -11.64 -21.49 1.00
CA ARG A 186 -11.56 -22.68 1.88
C ARG A 186 -10.42 -22.60 2.89
N HIS A 187 -9.45 -21.73 2.67
CA HIS A 187 -8.38 -21.42 3.61
C HIS A 187 -8.82 -20.29 4.56
N ALA A 188 -8.24 -20.24 5.75
CA ALA A 188 -8.46 -19.11 6.65
C ALA A 188 -7.84 -17.85 6.04
N VAL A 189 -8.61 -16.76 6.01
CA VAL A 189 -8.13 -15.45 5.55
C VAL A 189 -8.08 -14.51 6.75
N ASN A 190 -6.94 -13.85 6.94
CA ASN A 190 -6.76 -12.85 7.99
C ASN A 190 -7.38 -11.50 7.56
N TRP A 191 -8.70 -11.38 7.72
CA TRP A 191 -9.46 -10.20 7.30
C TRP A 191 -9.21 -8.99 8.20
N THR A 192 -8.89 -7.87 7.56
CA THR A 192 -8.92 -6.53 8.17
C THR A 192 -10.01 -5.72 7.48
N VAL A 193 -11.00 -5.24 8.23
CA VAL A 193 -12.07 -4.43 7.65
C VAL A 193 -11.57 -3.01 7.39
N LEU A 194 -11.67 -2.57 6.14
CA LEU A 194 -11.36 -1.20 5.73
C LEU A 194 -12.52 -0.27 6.10
N ALA A 195 -12.21 0.82 6.80
CA ALA A 195 -13.12 1.93 7.05
C ALA A 195 -12.81 3.08 6.08
N PHE A 196 -13.84 3.83 5.67
CA PHE A 196 -13.71 4.93 4.71
C PHE A 196 -14.06 6.26 5.41
N ASP A 197 -13.19 6.66 6.33
CA ASP A 197 -13.46 7.76 7.26
C ASP A 197 -12.74 9.07 6.88
N ASP A 198 -11.99 9.09 5.78
CA ASP A 198 -11.16 10.24 5.35
C ASP A 198 -11.92 11.24 4.45
N GLY A 199 -13.23 11.02 4.27
CA GLY A 199 -14.13 11.94 3.58
C GLY A 199 -14.12 11.81 2.04
N PRO A 200 -14.65 12.81 1.32
CA PRO A 200 -14.75 12.73 -0.14
C PRO A 200 -13.40 12.80 -0.85
N PHE A 201 -13.21 12.02 -1.90
CA PHE A 201 -12.00 12.05 -2.73
C PHE A 201 -12.34 11.84 -4.21
N ASP A 202 -11.93 12.77 -5.07
CA ASP A 202 -11.95 12.65 -6.54
C ASP A 202 -13.27 12.11 -7.13
N GLY A 203 -14.40 12.68 -6.66
CA GLY A 203 -15.76 12.31 -7.10
C GLY A 203 -16.43 11.19 -6.30
N TYR A 204 -15.72 10.58 -5.34
CA TYR A 204 -16.27 9.60 -4.41
C TYR A 204 -16.61 10.26 -3.08
N ALA A 205 -17.74 9.87 -2.47
CA ALA A 205 -18.23 10.49 -1.24
C ALA A 205 -17.42 10.09 0.02
N MET A 206 -16.70 8.97 -0.05
CA MET A 206 -15.94 8.40 1.06
C MET A 206 -14.64 7.81 0.53
N SER A 207 -13.58 7.88 1.32
CA SER A 207 -12.26 7.36 0.97
C SER A 207 -11.52 6.85 2.21
N ALA A 208 -10.45 6.10 1.97
CA ALA A 208 -9.50 5.66 2.98
C ALA A 208 -8.08 5.96 2.48
N ASP A 209 -7.39 6.89 3.13
CA ASP A 209 -5.99 7.21 2.89
C ASP A 209 -5.12 6.35 3.80
N LEU A 210 -4.45 5.35 3.20
CA LEU A 210 -3.76 4.32 3.98
C LEU A 210 -2.55 4.85 4.76
N PHE A 211 -1.96 5.97 4.33
CA PHE A 211 -0.77 6.55 4.94
C PHE A 211 -1.00 7.99 5.45
N GLY A 212 -2.14 8.60 5.12
CA GLY A 212 -2.50 9.96 5.54
C GLY A 212 -1.76 11.06 4.75
N ASP A 213 -1.09 10.71 3.66
CA ASP A 213 -0.31 11.62 2.81
C ASP A 213 -0.90 11.78 1.39
N GLY A 214 -2.05 11.16 1.11
CA GLY A 214 -2.76 11.20 -0.16
C GLY A 214 -2.12 10.36 -1.28
N SER A 215 -1.08 9.58 -0.98
CA SER A 215 -0.35 8.78 -1.97
C SER A 215 -1.08 7.49 -2.32
N VAL A 216 -1.74 6.83 -1.35
CA VAL A 216 -2.48 5.58 -1.51
C VAL A 216 -3.89 5.74 -0.95
N VAL A 217 -4.84 6.09 -1.83
CA VAL A 217 -6.22 6.36 -1.45
C VAL A 217 -7.15 5.32 -2.04
N LEU A 218 -7.90 4.63 -1.19
CA LEU A 218 -8.94 3.68 -1.59
C LEU A 218 -10.31 4.35 -1.57
N VAL A 219 -11.16 3.98 -2.53
CA VAL A 219 -12.55 4.43 -2.62
C VAL A 219 -13.50 3.25 -2.82
N PRO A 220 -14.72 3.28 -2.28
CA PRO A 220 -15.69 2.24 -2.53
C PRO A 220 -16.23 2.36 -3.96
N LEU A 221 -16.29 1.24 -4.68
CA LEU A 221 -17.01 1.14 -5.95
C LEU A 221 -18.41 0.57 -5.69
N ALA A 222 -19.36 0.96 -6.55
CA ALA A 222 -20.76 0.51 -6.44
C ALA A 222 -20.91 -1.02 -6.58
N GLU A 223 -19.98 -1.67 -7.30
CA GLU A 223 -20.07 -3.09 -7.63
C GLU A 223 -19.57 -3.97 -6.49
N HIS A 224 -20.49 -4.67 -5.82
CA HIS A 224 -20.15 -5.85 -5.00
C HIS A 224 -19.07 -5.60 -3.93
N GLY A 225 -18.96 -4.36 -3.45
CA GLY A 225 -17.95 -3.93 -2.50
C GLY A 225 -16.53 -3.89 -3.07
N ALA A 226 -16.36 -3.84 -4.40
CA ALA A 226 -15.07 -3.65 -5.04
C ALA A 226 -14.45 -2.31 -4.63
N LEU A 227 -13.12 -2.23 -4.73
CA LEU A 227 -12.34 -1.06 -4.40
C LEU A 227 -11.81 -0.38 -5.66
N GLY A 228 -11.77 0.94 -5.62
CA GLY A 228 -10.95 1.77 -6.49
C GLY A 228 -9.70 2.19 -5.73
N LEU A 229 -8.58 2.28 -6.43
CA LEU A 229 -7.30 2.68 -5.87
C LEU A 229 -6.76 3.87 -6.65
N PHE A 230 -6.50 4.96 -5.95
CA PHE A 230 -5.72 6.08 -6.43
C PHE A 230 -4.28 5.98 -5.93
N LEU A 231 -3.33 6.10 -6.85
CA LEU A 231 -1.91 6.21 -6.55
C LEU A 231 -1.40 7.57 -7.03
N THR A 232 -0.83 8.36 -6.13
CA THR A 232 -0.17 9.64 -6.46
C THR A 232 1.34 9.48 -6.28
N VAL A 233 2.10 9.57 -7.37
CA VAL A 233 3.57 9.50 -7.33
C VAL A 233 4.20 10.87 -7.05
N ALA A 234 5.51 10.93 -6.80
CA ALA A 234 6.18 12.13 -6.28
C ALA A 234 6.09 13.35 -7.20
N ASP A 235 6.00 13.15 -8.51
CA ASP A 235 5.83 14.24 -9.49
C ASP A 235 4.38 14.75 -9.63
N GLY A 236 3.47 14.24 -8.80
CA GLY A 236 2.06 14.65 -8.76
C GLY A 236 1.17 13.94 -9.79
N ARG A 237 1.71 13.07 -10.65
CA ARG A 237 0.86 12.21 -11.49
C ARG A 237 0.01 11.31 -10.62
N ARG A 238 -1.28 11.22 -10.97
CA ARG A 238 -2.25 10.35 -10.31
C ARG A 238 -2.74 9.27 -11.25
N PHE A 239 -2.81 8.06 -10.73
CA PHE A 239 -3.26 6.87 -11.43
C PHE A 239 -4.47 6.29 -10.71
N PHE A 240 -5.45 5.79 -11.45
CA PHE A 240 -6.64 5.16 -10.90
C PHE A 240 -6.76 3.71 -11.40
N PHE A 241 -6.92 2.78 -10.47
CA PHE A 241 -7.14 1.37 -10.72
C PHE A 241 -8.50 0.96 -10.18
N SER A 242 -9.34 0.45 -11.05
CA SER A 242 -10.66 -0.06 -10.68
C SER A 242 -10.61 -1.59 -10.69
N GLY A 243 -10.73 -2.20 -9.51
CA GLY A 243 -10.51 -3.64 -9.31
C GLY A 243 -11.37 -4.57 -10.18
N ASP A 244 -12.61 -4.16 -10.45
CA ASP A 244 -13.49 -4.71 -11.50
C ASP A 244 -14.71 -3.79 -11.61
N THR A 245 -14.92 -3.14 -12.76
CA THR A 245 -16.12 -2.32 -13.01
C THR A 245 -17.12 -3.01 -13.93
N LEU A 246 -16.82 -4.22 -14.42
CA LEU A 246 -17.59 -4.89 -15.47
C LEU A 246 -17.84 -4.00 -16.71
N GLY A 247 -16.94 -3.05 -16.97
CA GLY A 247 -17.06 -2.09 -18.07
C GLY A 247 -18.05 -0.95 -17.81
N ARG A 248 -18.54 -0.77 -16.58
CA ARG A 248 -19.31 0.42 -16.18
C ARG A 248 -18.37 1.61 -15.99
N ALA A 249 -18.82 2.78 -16.43
CA ALA A 249 -18.12 4.04 -16.22
C ALA A 249 -18.04 4.35 -14.72
N THR A 250 -16.87 4.80 -14.28
CA THR A 250 -16.62 5.29 -12.93
C THR A 250 -16.64 6.82 -12.91
N PRO A 251 -16.84 7.48 -11.76
CA PRO A 251 -16.66 8.92 -11.65
C PRO A 251 -15.31 9.41 -12.19
N ALA A 252 -14.26 8.59 -12.04
CA ALA A 252 -12.94 8.87 -12.61
C ALA A 252 -12.96 8.90 -14.15
N ASP A 253 -13.75 8.06 -14.82
CA ASP A 253 -13.93 8.09 -16.28
C ASP A 253 -14.61 9.37 -16.76
N GLU A 254 -15.62 9.83 -16.01
CA GLU A 254 -16.37 11.04 -16.32
C GLU A 254 -15.53 12.30 -16.11
N ALA A 255 -14.59 12.27 -15.15
CA ALA A 255 -13.60 13.32 -14.92
C ALA A 255 -12.45 13.35 -15.96
N GLY A 256 -12.50 12.51 -17.00
CA GLY A 256 -11.45 12.39 -18.02
C GLY A 256 -10.28 11.49 -17.63
N GLY A 257 -10.35 10.84 -16.46
CA GLY A 257 -9.44 9.78 -16.04
C GLY A 257 -9.69 8.53 -16.85
N ARG A 258 -8.77 8.17 -17.75
CA ARG A 258 -8.94 7.00 -18.62
C ARG A 258 -8.86 5.71 -17.80
N SER A 259 -9.97 5.11 -17.36
CA SER A 259 -9.91 3.80 -16.71
C SER A 259 -9.85 2.64 -17.73
N GLY A 260 -9.39 1.48 -17.25
CA GLY A 260 -9.69 0.17 -17.86
C GLY A 260 -8.58 -0.48 -18.67
N LEU A 261 -8.18 0.06 -19.83
CA LEU A 261 -7.30 -0.68 -20.75
C LEU A 261 -6.08 0.10 -21.27
N ARG A 262 -6.15 1.44 -21.33
CA ARG A 262 -5.05 2.26 -21.87
C ARG A 262 -3.91 2.52 -20.88
N LEU A 263 -4.16 2.38 -19.58
CA LEU A 263 -3.13 2.50 -18.54
C LEU A 263 -2.18 1.29 -18.52
N GLN A 264 -2.63 0.10 -18.92
CA GLN A 264 -1.75 -1.09 -19.03
C GLN A 264 -0.59 -0.91 -20.03
N ALA A 265 -0.77 -0.05 -21.04
CA ALA A 265 0.28 0.22 -22.04
C ALA A 265 1.26 1.34 -21.62
N ALA A 266 0.86 2.21 -20.69
CA ALA A 266 1.67 3.35 -20.23
C ALA A 266 2.30 3.14 -18.85
N ALA A 267 1.68 2.32 -18.00
CA ALA A 267 2.22 1.90 -16.72
C ALA A 267 3.20 0.73 -16.93
N GLY A 268 4.34 0.77 -16.25
CA GLY A 268 5.35 -0.27 -16.36
C GLY A 268 4.82 -1.63 -15.91
N LEU A 269 4.88 -2.63 -16.80
CA LEU A 269 4.79 -4.04 -16.39
C LEU A 269 6.07 -4.40 -15.63
N TYR A 270 5.91 -5.08 -14.50
CA TYR A 270 7.01 -5.57 -13.68
C TYR A 270 8.03 -6.33 -14.56
N PRO A 271 9.35 -6.03 -14.46
CA PRO A 271 10.03 -5.31 -13.38
C PRO A 271 10.13 -3.78 -13.53
N ARG A 272 9.34 -3.14 -14.41
CA ARG A 272 9.35 -1.68 -14.55
C ARG A 272 8.49 -1.02 -13.48
N TRP A 273 9.04 0.00 -12.82
CA TRP A 273 8.37 0.81 -11.81
C TRP A 273 7.96 2.16 -12.37
N VAL A 274 6.85 2.69 -11.84
CA VAL A 274 6.43 4.08 -12.00
C VAL A 274 6.69 4.76 -10.65
N GLU A 275 7.47 5.82 -10.66
CA GLU A 275 7.91 6.62 -9.51
C GLU A 275 7.77 8.12 -9.84
#